data_AF-A0A1C5DTU5-F1
#
_entry.id   AF-A0A1C5DTU5-F1
#
_cell.length_a   1.000
_cell.length_b   1.000
_cell.length_c   1.000
_cell.angle_alpha   90.00
_cell.angle_beta   90.00
_cell.angle_gamma   90.00
#
_symmetry.space_group_name_H-M   'P 1'
#
loop_
_entity.id
_entity.type
_entity.pdbx_description
1 polymer ?
#
loop_
_entity_poly.entity_id
_entity_poly.type
_entity_poly.pdbx_seq_one_letter_code
_entity_poly.pdbx_strand_id
1 'polypeptide(L)'
;MTTYMSQPRRKKSLRRRTIEGVAVLAALFGLLILARMLLTPWDFPLPGKPQLTGYWQGEVSYTADDKRRLMLHLVRDENCSMACDVTGEVKICGAEKDTSGDFAGDVHNWRGSRFSLNLYLPTRKADINMRKLDGEWEGDVVRMRSKVDVIDADGAWSSNRQIPDPPMFEMRRASETVFEAAC
;
A
#
# COMPACT_ATOMS: atom_id res chain seq x y z
N MET A 1 -41.12 6.79 67.95
CA MET A 1 -40.60 5.78 67.01
C MET A 1 -40.70 6.39 65.63
N THR A 2 -39.60 6.94 65.13
CA THR A 2 -39.61 7.85 63.96
C THR A 2 -38.72 7.25 62.87
N THR A 3 -39.34 6.70 61.83
CA THR A 3 -38.65 6.01 60.74
C THR A 3 -38.33 7.02 59.64
N TYR A 4 -37.05 7.36 59.46
CA TYR A 4 -36.59 8.17 58.33
C TYR A 4 -36.42 7.28 57.08
N MET A 5 -37.28 7.48 56.08
CA MET A 5 -37.07 7.01 54.72
C MET A 5 -36.00 7.89 54.03
N SER A 6 -34.84 7.33 53.71
CA SER A 6 -33.86 7.94 52.81
C SER A 6 -34.00 7.34 51.40
N GLN A 7 -34.47 8.14 50.44
CA GLN A 7 -34.59 7.75 49.03
C GLN A 7 -33.20 7.70 48.35
N PRO A 8 -32.88 6.66 47.56
CA PRO A 8 -31.64 6.60 46.79
C PRO A 8 -31.80 7.36 45.46
N ARG A 9 -31.69 8.69 45.48
CA ARG A 9 -31.81 9.55 44.28
C ARG A 9 -30.52 9.69 43.43
N ARG A 10 -29.47 8.91 43.70
CA ARG A 10 -28.12 9.11 43.09
C ARG A 10 -27.78 8.28 41.84
N LYS A 11 -28.57 7.25 41.47
CA LYS A 11 -28.20 6.34 40.36
C LYS A 11 -28.54 6.85 38.95
N LYS A 12 -29.57 7.69 38.78
CA LYS A 12 -30.02 8.14 37.43
C LYS A 12 -29.09 9.19 36.80
N SER A 13 -28.48 10.08 37.60
CA SER A 13 -27.60 11.14 37.08
C SER A 13 -26.23 10.62 36.63
N LEU A 14 -25.67 9.63 37.34
CA LEU A 14 -24.43 8.96 36.94
C LEU A 14 -24.60 8.26 35.59
N ARG A 15 -25.67 7.49 35.42
CA ARG A 15 -25.95 6.76 34.17
C ARG A 15 -26.11 7.71 32.97
N ARG A 16 -26.75 8.87 33.16
CA ARG A 16 -26.91 9.89 32.10
C ARG A 16 -25.58 10.54 31.72
N ARG A 17 -24.75 10.90 32.70
CA ARG A 17 -23.40 11.44 32.45
C ARG A 17 -22.47 10.44 31.76
N THR A 18 -22.58 9.15 32.08
CA THR A 18 -21.81 8.11 31.38
C THR A 18 -22.23 7.98 29.92
N ILE A 19 -23.54 8.02 29.63
CA ILE A 19 -24.05 7.97 28.25
C ILE A 19 -23.60 9.20 27.45
N GLU A 20 -23.68 10.40 28.04
CA GLU A 20 -23.20 11.64 27.43
C GLU A 20 -21.69 11.57 27.14
N GLY A 21 -20.89 11.07 28.09
CA GLY A 21 -19.45 10.88 27.89
C GLY A 21 -19.12 9.89 26.76
N VAL A 22 -19.81 8.75 26.70
CA VAL A 22 -19.65 7.77 25.61
C VAL A 22 -20.06 8.36 24.26
N ALA A 23 -21.15 9.14 24.21
CA ALA A 23 -21.61 9.78 22.98
C ALA A 23 -20.59 10.81 22.46
N VAL A 24 -19.99 11.62 23.35
CA VAL A 24 -18.94 12.58 22.97
C VAL A 24 -17.69 11.86 22.45
N LEU A 25 -17.24 10.79 23.12
CA LEU A 25 -16.10 10.00 22.66
C LEU A 25 -16.36 9.36 21.29
N ALA A 26 -17.55 8.80 21.09
CA ALA A 26 -17.95 8.24 19.81
C ALA A 26 -17.98 9.31 18.70
N ALA A 27 -18.47 10.52 19.00
CA ALA A 27 -18.47 11.64 18.06
C ALA A 27 -17.05 12.09 17.69
N LEU A 28 -16.15 12.20 18.68
CA LEU A 28 -14.74 12.54 18.43
C LEU A 28 -14.04 11.47 17.59
N PHE A 29 -14.28 10.19 17.88
CA PHE A 29 -13.73 9.09 17.09
C PHE A 29 -14.25 9.11 15.64
N GLY A 30 -15.54 9.37 15.45
CA GLY A 30 -16.12 9.56 14.12
C GLY A 30 -15.50 10.71 13.35
N LEU A 31 -15.24 11.85 14.01
CA LEU A 31 -14.55 13.01 13.41
C LEU A 31 -13.12 12.68 12.99
N LEU A 32 -12.39 11.89 13.79
CA LEU A 32 -11.04 11.47 13.45
C LEU A 32 -11.01 10.56 12.21
N ILE A 33 -11.94 9.61 12.12
CA ILE A 33 -12.07 8.75 10.92
C ILE A 33 -12.39 9.60 9.68
N LEU A 34 -13.37 10.51 9.79
CA LEU A 34 -13.73 11.39 8.67
C LEU A 34 -12.57 12.28 8.24
N ALA A 35 -11.84 12.86 9.19
CA ALA A 35 -10.65 13.65 8.90
C ALA A 35 -9.60 12.82 8.16
N ARG A 36 -9.36 11.57 8.60
CA ARG A 36 -8.41 10.66 7.92
C ARG A 36 -8.86 10.30 6.51
N MET A 37 -10.14 10.00 6.30
CA MET A 37 -10.71 9.74 4.97
C MET A 37 -10.57 10.94 4.02
N LEU A 38 -10.62 12.16 4.54
CA LEU A 38 -10.44 13.39 3.75
C LEU A 38 -8.97 13.68 3.42
N LEU A 39 -8.05 13.33 4.32
CA LEU A 39 -6.61 13.59 4.17
C LEU A 39 -5.90 12.52 3.34
N THR A 40 -6.31 11.26 3.47
CA THR A 40 -5.73 10.12 2.73
C THR A 40 -6.84 9.28 2.07
N PRO A 41 -7.59 9.84 1.11
CA PRO A 41 -8.73 9.16 0.49
C PRO A 41 -8.34 7.90 -0.28
N TRP A 42 -7.07 7.78 -0.67
CA TRP A 42 -6.50 6.61 -1.34
C TRP A 42 -6.33 5.39 -0.40
N ASP A 43 -6.40 5.55 0.92
CA ASP A 43 -6.29 4.42 1.87
C ASP A 43 -7.67 3.79 2.20
N PHE A 44 -8.77 4.42 1.80
CA PHE A 44 -10.12 3.99 2.19
C PHE A 44 -10.97 3.57 0.99
N PRO A 45 -11.78 2.51 1.13
CA PRO A 45 -12.75 2.15 0.11
C PRO A 45 -13.95 3.09 0.23
N LEU A 46 -14.01 4.12 -0.62
CA LEU A 46 -15.12 5.07 -0.67
C LEU A 46 -16.16 4.64 -1.72
N PRO A 47 -17.44 5.02 -1.58
CA PRO A 47 -18.43 4.76 -2.62
C PRO A 47 -17.97 5.31 -3.98
N GLY A 48 -17.81 4.42 -4.97
CA GLY A 48 -17.37 4.77 -6.32
C GLY A 48 -15.87 5.08 -6.47
N LYS A 49 -15.06 4.91 -5.41
CA LYS A 49 -13.61 5.02 -5.46
C LYS A 49 -12.99 3.88 -4.64
N PRO A 50 -12.43 2.84 -5.28
CA PRO A 50 -11.68 1.83 -4.55
C PRO A 50 -10.51 2.49 -3.81
N GLN A 51 -9.85 1.77 -2.90
CA GLN A 51 -8.61 2.23 -2.29
C GLN A 51 -7.41 1.94 -3.23
N LEU A 52 -6.23 2.44 -2.90
CA LEU A 52 -4.93 2.08 -3.51
C LEU A 52 -4.29 0.91 -2.75
N THR A 53 -4.35 0.93 -1.41
CA THR A 53 -3.77 -0.12 -0.56
C THR A 53 -4.42 -1.50 -0.82
N GLY A 54 -3.72 -2.56 -0.45
CA GLY A 54 -4.11 -3.96 -0.69
C GLY A 54 -3.26 -4.64 -1.77
N TYR A 55 -3.79 -5.71 -2.36
CA TYR A 55 -3.04 -6.61 -3.22
C TYR A 55 -3.26 -6.30 -4.71
N TRP A 56 -2.17 -6.39 -5.47
CA TRP A 56 -2.13 -6.13 -6.90
C TRP A 56 -1.30 -7.18 -7.63
N GLN A 57 -1.71 -7.49 -8.86
CA GLN A 57 -0.98 -8.39 -9.75
C GLN A 57 -0.92 -7.85 -11.17
N GLY A 58 0.19 -8.07 -11.86
CA GLY A 58 0.36 -7.72 -13.27
C GLY A 58 1.47 -8.52 -13.91
N GLU A 59 1.73 -8.25 -15.19
CA GLU A 59 2.82 -8.85 -15.94
C GLU A 59 3.65 -7.73 -16.57
N VAL A 60 4.97 -7.80 -16.40
CA VAL A 60 5.92 -6.89 -17.03
C VAL A 60 6.69 -7.65 -18.11
N SER A 61 6.78 -7.07 -19.31
CA SER A 61 7.55 -7.62 -20.43
C SER A 61 8.76 -6.74 -20.68
N TYR A 62 9.94 -7.15 -20.19
CA TYR A 62 11.17 -6.37 -20.37
C TYR A 62 11.76 -6.53 -21.77
N THR A 63 11.59 -7.72 -22.35
CA THR A 63 11.92 -8.04 -23.74
C THR A 63 10.80 -8.91 -24.32
N ALA A 64 10.93 -9.31 -25.60
CA ALA A 64 9.96 -10.23 -26.21
C ALA A 64 9.93 -11.60 -25.50
N ASP A 65 11.07 -12.03 -24.96
CA ASP A 65 11.27 -13.36 -24.38
C ASP A 65 11.31 -13.34 -22.84
N ASP A 66 11.43 -12.17 -22.21
CA ASP A 66 11.45 -12.00 -20.75
C ASP A 66 10.16 -11.33 -20.27
N LYS A 67 9.23 -12.17 -19.80
CA LYS A 67 7.98 -11.78 -19.17
C LYS A 67 7.94 -12.27 -17.74
N ARG A 68 7.65 -11.36 -16.81
CA ARG A 68 7.64 -11.65 -15.38
C ARG A 68 6.32 -11.25 -14.77
N ARG A 69 5.77 -12.12 -13.94
CA ARG A 69 4.58 -11.80 -13.13
C ARG A 69 5.02 -10.99 -11.93
N LEU A 70 4.38 -9.85 -11.70
CA LEU A 70 4.62 -8.99 -10.56
C LEU A 70 3.44 -9.05 -9.60
N MET A 71 3.73 -9.23 -8.32
CA MET A 71 2.77 -9.16 -7.23
C MET A 71 3.18 -8.05 -6.27
N LEU A 72 2.22 -7.26 -5.81
CA LEU A 72 2.44 -6.23 -4.79
C LEU A 72 1.40 -6.34 -3.69
N HIS A 73 1.84 -6.12 -2.46
CA HIS A 73 0.99 -5.85 -1.32
C HIS A 73 1.34 -4.44 -0.81
N LEU A 74 0.44 -3.46 -1.01
CA LEU A 74 0.62 -2.07 -0.56
C LEU A 74 -0.09 -1.84 0.76
N VAL A 75 0.63 -1.34 1.74
CA VAL A 75 0.13 -0.98 3.07
C VAL A 75 0.48 0.48 3.34
N ARG A 76 -0.42 1.21 3.99
CA ARG A 76 -0.12 2.55 4.48
C ARG A 76 0.74 2.47 5.74
N ASP A 77 1.80 3.29 5.80
CA ASP A 77 2.69 3.34 6.94
C ASP A 77 2.82 4.78 7.47
N GLU A 78 2.28 5.03 8.67
CA GLU A 78 2.41 6.34 9.33
C GLU A 78 3.75 6.51 10.06
N ASN A 79 4.46 5.41 10.29
CA ASN A 79 5.65 5.36 11.14
C ASN A 79 6.91 5.07 10.33
N CYS A 80 6.84 5.14 9.01
CA CYS A 80 7.97 4.90 8.14
C CYS A 80 9.13 5.85 8.49
N SER A 81 10.25 5.29 8.92
CA SER A 81 11.44 6.03 9.36
C SER A 81 12.06 6.87 8.24
N MET A 82 11.73 6.58 6.97
CA MET A 82 12.19 7.27 5.78
C MET A 82 11.18 8.29 5.23
N ALA A 83 10.18 8.69 6.04
CA ALA A 83 9.14 9.66 5.65
C ALA A 83 8.34 9.22 4.41
N CYS A 84 8.05 7.92 4.31
CA CYS A 84 7.26 7.34 3.23
C CYS A 84 5.79 7.16 3.62
N ASP A 85 4.88 7.26 2.65
CA ASP A 85 3.43 7.12 2.88
C ASP A 85 2.97 5.65 2.85
N VAL A 86 3.67 4.82 2.08
CA VAL A 86 3.33 3.41 1.87
C VAL A 86 4.56 2.51 1.94
N THR A 87 4.35 1.31 2.44
CA THR A 87 5.33 0.21 2.46
C THR A 87 4.66 -1.08 2.00
N GLY A 88 5.44 -2.14 1.91
CA GLY A 88 4.89 -3.48 1.72
C GLY A 88 5.84 -4.39 0.97
N GLU A 89 5.26 -5.41 0.35
CA GLU A 89 6.01 -6.54 -0.21
C GLU A 89 5.81 -6.64 -1.72
N VAL A 90 6.88 -7.00 -2.41
CA VAL A 90 6.89 -7.30 -3.85
C VAL A 90 7.35 -8.72 -4.10
N LYS A 91 6.69 -9.43 -5.02
CA LYS A 91 7.17 -10.69 -5.59
C LYS A 91 7.27 -10.58 -7.11
N ILE A 92 8.37 -11.06 -7.66
CA ILE A 92 8.64 -11.13 -9.10
C ILE A 92 8.83 -12.61 -9.45
N CYS A 93 7.84 -13.19 -10.13
CA CYS A 93 7.89 -14.58 -10.57
C CYS A 93 8.36 -14.66 -12.03
N GLY A 94 9.23 -15.63 -12.35
CA GLY A 94 9.60 -15.95 -13.74
C GLY A 94 10.94 -15.42 -14.26
N ALA A 95 11.88 -15.04 -13.38
CA ALA A 95 13.22 -14.56 -13.72
C ALA A 95 14.31 -15.65 -13.62
N GLU A 96 14.17 -16.82 -14.26
CA GLU A 96 14.91 -18.07 -13.95
C GLU A 96 14.79 -18.58 -12.49
N LYS A 97 14.52 -17.68 -11.55
CA LYS A 97 14.34 -17.85 -10.11
C LYS A 97 13.54 -16.68 -9.56
N ASP A 98 12.56 -16.99 -8.73
CA ASP A 98 11.68 -15.98 -8.15
C ASP A 98 12.44 -15.05 -7.19
N THR A 99 11.95 -13.82 -7.08
CA THR A 99 12.54 -12.80 -6.21
C THR A 99 11.46 -12.12 -5.40
N SER A 100 11.67 -11.99 -4.09
CA SER A 100 10.80 -11.22 -3.20
C SER A 100 11.61 -10.25 -2.37
N GLY A 101 10.94 -9.25 -1.82
CA GLY A 101 11.50 -8.29 -0.88
C GLY A 101 10.51 -7.18 -0.58
N ASP A 102 11.01 -6.17 0.12
CA ASP A 102 10.18 -5.06 0.60
C ASP A 102 10.28 -3.86 -0.34
N PHE A 103 9.38 -2.89 -0.15
CA PHE A 103 9.50 -1.56 -0.73
C PHE A 103 9.03 -0.48 0.25
N ALA A 104 9.48 0.74 -0.03
CA ALA A 104 8.97 1.95 0.59
C ALA A 104 8.66 2.98 -0.50
N GLY A 105 7.59 3.76 -0.32
CA GLY A 105 7.15 4.67 -1.36
C GLY A 105 6.29 5.82 -0.88
N ASP A 106 6.16 6.79 -1.77
CA ASP A 106 5.48 8.05 -1.53
C ASP A 106 4.25 8.14 -2.42
N VAL A 107 3.16 8.63 -1.84
CA VAL A 107 1.91 8.86 -2.57
C VAL A 107 1.86 10.32 -2.96
N HIS A 108 1.87 10.56 -4.27
CA HIS A 108 1.90 11.90 -4.84
C HIS A 108 0.48 12.45 -5.00
N ASN A 109 0.33 13.71 -4.62
CA ASN A 109 -0.92 14.48 -4.64
C ASN A 109 -1.98 13.97 -3.66
N TRP A 110 -2.88 14.87 -3.26
CA TRP A 110 -3.93 14.58 -2.26
C TRP A 110 -4.84 13.38 -2.63
N ARG A 111 -5.07 13.15 -3.94
CA ARG A 111 -5.91 12.05 -4.42
C ARG A 111 -5.20 10.69 -4.36
N GLY A 112 -3.88 10.68 -4.22
CA GLY A 112 -3.04 9.50 -4.34
C GLY A 112 -3.11 8.78 -5.68
N SER A 113 -3.52 9.48 -6.73
CA SER A 113 -3.61 8.93 -8.10
C SER A 113 -2.24 8.72 -8.74
N ARG A 114 -1.16 9.17 -8.10
CA ARG A 114 0.21 8.96 -8.53
C ARG A 114 1.02 8.54 -7.31
N PHE A 115 2.02 7.68 -7.49
CA PHE A 115 2.89 7.26 -6.40
C PHE A 115 4.21 6.72 -6.95
N SER A 116 5.20 6.57 -6.09
CA SER A 116 6.48 5.96 -6.45
C SER A 116 6.98 5.03 -5.36
N LEU A 117 7.43 3.83 -5.74
CA LEU A 117 7.92 2.79 -4.85
C LEU A 117 9.41 2.53 -5.14
N ASN A 118 10.23 2.56 -4.10
CA ASN A 118 11.63 2.13 -4.15
C ASN A 118 11.71 0.70 -3.63
N LEU A 119 12.24 -0.21 -4.45
CA LEU A 119 12.26 -1.64 -4.16
C LEU A 119 13.59 -2.05 -3.51
N TYR A 120 13.50 -2.83 -2.45
CA TYR A 120 14.62 -3.39 -1.72
C TYR A 120 14.78 -4.88 -2.06
N LEU A 121 15.09 -5.14 -3.32
CA LEU A 121 15.29 -6.48 -3.86
C LEU A 121 16.77 -6.88 -3.87
N PRO A 122 17.09 -8.18 -3.68
CA PRO A 122 18.45 -8.66 -3.85
C PRO A 122 18.92 -8.43 -5.30
N THR A 123 20.11 -7.87 -5.43
CA THR A 123 20.72 -7.59 -6.74
C THR A 123 21.38 -8.86 -7.31
N ARG A 124 21.11 -9.17 -8.58
CA ARG A 124 21.64 -10.35 -9.28
C ARG A 124 22.46 -9.94 -10.50
N LYS A 125 23.56 -10.66 -10.71
CA LYS A 125 24.39 -10.54 -11.93
C LYS A 125 23.72 -11.28 -13.08
N ALA A 126 23.97 -10.83 -14.30
CA ALA A 126 23.37 -11.35 -15.53
C ALA A 126 21.82 -11.33 -15.52
N ASP A 127 21.22 -10.36 -14.84
CA ASP A 127 19.76 -10.26 -14.68
C ASP A 127 19.29 -8.79 -14.74
N ILE A 128 17.99 -8.62 -14.95
CA ILE A 128 17.26 -7.35 -14.92
C ILE A 128 16.83 -7.09 -13.47
N ASN A 129 17.41 -6.08 -12.86
CA ASN A 129 17.19 -5.71 -11.47
C ASN A 129 16.17 -4.57 -11.38
N MET A 130 14.99 -4.87 -10.85
CA MET A 130 13.96 -3.85 -10.63
C MET A 130 14.33 -2.97 -9.42
N ARG A 131 14.42 -1.65 -9.62
CA ARG A 131 14.79 -0.70 -8.56
C ARG A 131 13.66 0.19 -8.09
N LYS A 132 12.85 0.66 -9.04
CA LYS A 132 11.80 1.64 -8.77
C LYS A 132 10.56 1.33 -9.59
N LEU A 133 9.39 1.59 -9.02
CA LEU A 133 8.12 1.62 -9.73
C LEU A 133 7.54 3.03 -9.60
N ASP A 134 7.19 3.64 -10.72
CA ASP A 134 6.40 4.88 -10.75
C ASP A 134 4.99 4.50 -11.26
N GLY A 135 3.97 4.82 -10.47
CA GLY A 135 2.60 4.31 -10.67
C GLY A 135 1.56 5.42 -10.79
N GLU A 136 0.53 5.15 -11.60
CA GLU A 136 -0.71 5.92 -11.67
C GLU A 136 -1.89 5.00 -11.34
N TRP A 137 -2.76 5.44 -10.44
CA TRP A 137 -3.87 4.65 -9.94
C TRP A 137 -5.22 5.26 -10.31
N GLU A 138 -6.07 4.42 -10.89
CA GLU A 138 -7.44 4.76 -11.27
C GLU A 138 -8.34 3.53 -11.15
N GLY A 139 -9.25 3.54 -10.17
CA GLY A 139 -10.19 2.43 -9.98
C GLY A 139 -9.47 1.13 -9.56
N ASP A 140 -9.79 0.03 -10.22
CA ASP A 140 -9.16 -1.28 -9.97
C ASP A 140 -7.95 -1.54 -10.88
N VAL A 141 -7.32 -0.46 -11.36
CA VAL A 141 -6.16 -0.51 -12.24
C VAL A 141 -5.07 0.39 -11.70
N VAL A 142 -3.86 -0.16 -11.70
CA VAL A 142 -2.63 0.60 -11.50
C VAL A 142 -1.79 0.47 -12.75
N ARG A 143 -1.45 1.60 -13.37
CA ARG A 143 -0.51 1.65 -14.49
C ARG A 143 0.87 1.94 -13.93
N MET A 144 1.82 1.06 -14.20
CA MET A 144 3.17 1.14 -13.66
C MET A 144 4.18 1.35 -14.78
N ARG A 145 5.27 2.02 -14.42
CA ARG A 145 6.52 2.03 -15.16
C ARG A 145 7.64 1.58 -14.22
N SER A 146 8.49 0.67 -14.67
CA SER A 146 9.54 0.09 -13.83
C SER A 146 10.92 0.64 -14.19
N LYS A 147 11.66 1.28 -13.29
CA LYS A 147 13.09 1.55 -13.56
C LYS A 147 13.92 0.31 -13.23
N VAL A 148 14.69 -0.15 -14.20
CA VAL A 148 15.52 -1.35 -14.11
C VAL A 148 16.98 -1.05 -14.34
N ASP A 149 17.83 -1.84 -13.69
CA ASP A 149 19.27 -1.92 -13.94
C ASP A 149 19.61 -3.29 -14.52
N VAL A 150 20.28 -3.32 -15.67
CA VAL A 150 20.90 -4.55 -16.20
C VAL A 150 22.32 -4.63 -15.68
N ILE A 151 22.66 -5.73 -15.01
CA ILE A 151 24.02 -6.00 -14.50
C ILE A 151 24.58 -7.18 -15.28
N ASP A 152 25.77 -7.01 -15.85
CA ASP A 152 26.41 -8.04 -16.67
C ASP A 152 26.90 -9.23 -15.83
N ALA A 153 27.24 -10.34 -16.49
CA ALA A 153 27.70 -11.56 -15.83
C ALA A 153 29.01 -11.37 -15.03
N ASP A 154 29.89 -10.48 -15.50
CA ASP A 154 31.09 -10.06 -14.78
C ASP A 154 30.79 -9.15 -13.58
N GLY A 155 29.57 -8.61 -13.50
CA GLY A 155 29.12 -7.65 -12.51
C GLY A 155 29.33 -6.20 -12.91
N ALA A 156 29.74 -5.92 -14.15
CA ALA A 156 29.85 -4.58 -14.66
C ALA A 156 28.45 -3.96 -14.87
N TRP A 157 28.36 -2.65 -14.65
CA TRP A 157 27.22 -1.83 -15.03
C TRP A 157 27.61 -1.02 -16.27
N SER A 158 26.85 -1.18 -17.36
CA SER A 158 27.07 -0.46 -18.61
C SER A 158 25.79 0.22 -19.07
N SER A 159 25.87 1.52 -19.37
CA SER A 159 24.74 2.32 -19.86
C SER A 159 24.16 1.80 -21.17
N ASN A 160 25.00 1.19 -22.02
CA ASN A 160 24.63 0.81 -23.39
C ASN A 160 23.74 -0.44 -23.46
N ARG A 161 23.62 -1.18 -22.34
CA ARG A 161 22.74 -2.35 -22.19
C ARG A 161 21.51 -2.06 -21.34
N GLN A 162 21.36 -0.82 -20.84
CA GLN A 162 20.17 -0.42 -20.09
C GLN A 162 18.97 -0.29 -21.03
N ILE A 163 17.79 -0.65 -20.53
CA ILE A 163 16.54 -0.51 -21.27
C ILE A 163 16.11 0.98 -21.17
N PRO A 164 16.18 1.76 -22.27
CA PRO A 164 16.06 3.22 -22.22
C PRO A 164 14.65 3.68 -21.86
N ASP A 165 13.63 2.91 -22.26
CA ASP A 165 12.23 3.13 -21.90
C ASP A 165 11.66 1.84 -21.32
N PRO A 166 11.65 1.70 -19.99
CA PRO A 166 11.11 0.50 -19.41
C PRO A 166 9.62 0.36 -19.72
N PRO A 167 9.13 -0.89 -19.87
CA PRO A 167 7.77 -1.16 -20.28
C PRO A 167 6.76 -0.56 -19.31
N MET A 168 5.72 0.05 -19.86
CA MET A 168 4.50 0.31 -19.12
C MET A 168 3.71 -0.98 -19.01
N PHE A 169 3.16 -1.25 -17.84
CA PHE A 169 2.32 -2.40 -17.61
C PHE A 169 1.17 -2.05 -16.67
N GLU A 170 0.10 -2.83 -16.75
CA GLU A 170 -1.05 -2.67 -15.86
C GLU A 170 -1.04 -3.74 -14.79
N MET A 171 -1.43 -3.34 -13.59
CA MET A 171 -1.75 -4.23 -12.49
C MET A 171 -3.23 -4.12 -12.15
N ARG A 172 -3.81 -5.25 -11.78
CA ARG A 172 -5.21 -5.39 -11.36
C ARG A 172 -5.26 -5.88 -9.92
N ARG A 173 -6.41 -5.70 -9.28
CA ARG A 173 -6.65 -6.21 -7.93
C ARG A 173 -6.40 -7.71 -7.84
N ALA A 174 -5.76 -8.11 -6.76
CA ALA A 174 -5.57 -9.51 -6.36
C ALA A 174 -6.16 -9.73 -4.96
N SER A 175 -6.25 -10.99 -4.54
CA SER A 175 -6.50 -11.35 -3.15
C SER A 175 -5.19 -11.70 -2.44
N GLU A 176 -5.22 -11.65 -1.11
CA GLU A 176 -4.14 -12.16 -0.25
C GLU A 176 -3.79 -13.61 -0.60
N THR A 177 -4.78 -14.49 -0.78
CA THR A 177 -4.54 -15.89 -1.16
C THR A 177 -3.79 -16.02 -2.48
N VAL A 178 -4.08 -15.16 -3.47
CA VAL A 178 -3.36 -15.17 -4.75
C VAL A 178 -1.93 -14.64 -4.57
N PHE A 179 -1.71 -13.67 -3.67
CA PHE A 179 -0.39 -13.15 -3.34
C PHE A 179 0.46 -14.20 -2.62
N GLU A 180 -0.09 -14.86 -1.60
CA GLU A 180 0.60 -15.91 -0.83
C GLU A 180 0.96 -17.11 -1.69
N ALA A 181 0.05 -17.54 -2.57
CA ALA A 181 0.29 -18.66 -3.48
C ALA A 181 1.12 -18.30 -4.73
N ALA A 182 1.48 -17.03 -4.92
CA ALA A 182 2.31 -16.61 -6.04
C ALA A 182 3.78 -16.81 -5.73
N CYS A 183 4.46 -17.51 -6.64
CA CYS A 183 5.82 -18.00 -6.50
C CYS A 183 6.08 -18.69 -5.13
#